data_AF-A0A7L3H796-F1
#
_entry.id   AF-A0A7L3H796-F1
#
_cell.length_a   1.000
_cell.length_b   1.000
_cell.length_c   1.000
_cell.angle_alpha   90.00
_cell.angle_beta   90.00
_cell.angle_gamma   90.00
#
_symmetry.space_group_name_H-M   'P 1'
#
loop_
_entity.id
_entity.type
_entity.pdbx_description
1 polymer ?
#
loop_
_entity_poly.entity_id
_entity_poly.type
_entity_poly.pdbx_seq_one_letter_code
_entity_poly.pdbx_strand_id
1 'polypeptide(L)'
;MQYNPGWNSSSVNLLHVQAAGPRDSLHYVWSSIGAPAVLLVATQSPSSALRVNWSQLLSASPAGAVWIDPPDSVVYSTAVVFTKLFEFSEAKPLEKLFYPSYDLAEFSWDSLNHTLNRTALTAELRGVPATDPGGSFSNGSLEFRVTAYEAGGRAGCLPSLLHTADSSQLEFVLAGVAPRGNRSRFVLEVATVEEAGAVRRLRSQRSIDDEYTPTIFE
;
A
#
# COMPACT_ATOMS: atom_id res chain seq x y z
N MET A 1 11.98 -7.29 7.62
CA MET A 1 11.15 -6.06 7.75
C MET A 1 11.73 -5.13 8.80
N GLN A 2 11.86 -3.85 8.48
CA GLN A 2 12.40 -2.82 9.38
C GLN A 2 11.46 -1.61 9.42
N TYR A 3 10.96 -1.27 10.62
CA TYR A 3 10.17 -0.07 10.86
C TYR A 3 11.11 1.10 11.16
N ASN A 4 10.89 2.23 10.49
CA ASN A 4 11.64 3.48 10.65
C ASN A 4 13.16 3.25 10.71
N PRO A 5 13.79 2.67 9.67
CA PRO A 5 15.23 2.39 9.63
C PRO A 5 16.07 3.62 9.99
N GLY A 6 16.82 3.54 11.09
CA GLY A 6 17.69 4.63 11.56
C GLY A 6 16.95 5.79 12.24
N TRP A 7 15.70 5.60 12.66
CA TRP A 7 14.89 6.64 13.31
C TRP A 7 14.11 6.11 14.51
N ASN A 8 14.18 6.84 15.62
CA ASN A 8 13.63 6.38 16.90
C ASN A 8 12.23 6.93 17.21
N SER A 9 11.68 7.81 16.37
CA SER A 9 10.31 8.32 16.57
C SER A 9 9.28 7.44 15.86
N SER A 10 8.11 7.32 16.48
CA SER A 10 6.91 6.69 15.93
C SER A 10 5.91 7.71 15.35
N SER A 11 6.30 8.97 15.21
CA SER A 11 5.45 10.05 14.68
C SER A 11 5.09 9.93 13.21
N VAL A 12 5.79 9.05 12.49
CA VAL A 12 5.59 8.77 11.07
C VAL A 12 5.78 7.28 10.84
N ASN A 13 5.25 6.77 9.72
CA ASN A 13 5.44 5.38 9.33
C ASN A 13 6.21 5.26 8.03
N LEU A 14 7.35 4.57 8.10
CA LEU A 14 8.07 4.02 6.96
C LEU A 14 8.46 2.58 7.31
N LEU A 15 8.01 1.62 6.50
CA LEU A 15 8.31 0.21 6.64
C LEU A 15 9.12 -0.24 5.43
N HIS A 16 10.33 -0.71 5.69
CA HIS A 16 11.18 -1.34 4.69
C HIS A 16 11.04 -2.86 4.75
N VAL A 17 10.62 -3.46 3.64
CA VAL A 17 10.66 -4.89 3.40
C VAL A 17 11.74 -5.16 2.37
N GLN A 18 12.66 -6.07 2.68
CA GLN A 18 13.68 -6.54 1.75
C GLN A 18 13.49 -8.04 1.56
N ALA A 19 13.28 -8.46 0.32
CA ALA A 19 13.38 -9.86 -0.08
C ALA A 19 14.74 -10.02 -0.79
N ALA A 20 15.71 -10.62 -0.08
CA ALA A 20 17.06 -10.82 -0.59
C ALA A 20 17.17 -12.20 -1.25
N GLY A 21 17.46 -12.21 -2.54
CA GLY A 21 17.79 -13.41 -3.29
C GLY A 21 19.30 -13.69 -3.28
N PRO A 22 19.76 -14.76 -3.96
CA PRO A 22 21.19 -15.08 -4.04
C PRO A 22 22.02 -14.05 -4.83
N ARG A 23 21.39 -13.27 -5.71
CA ARG A 23 22.07 -12.34 -6.64
C ARG A 23 21.43 -10.96 -6.71
N ASP A 24 20.25 -10.80 -6.16
CA ASP A 24 19.39 -9.63 -6.30
C ASP A 24 18.66 -9.33 -4.98
N SER A 25 17.98 -8.19 -4.94
CA SER A 25 17.07 -7.86 -3.85
C SER A 25 15.88 -7.08 -4.38
N LEU A 26 14.72 -7.34 -3.79
CA LEU A 26 13.53 -6.52 -3.93
C LEU A 26 13.32 -5.72 -2.66
N HIS A 27 13.17 -4.41 -2.82
CA HIS A 27 12.87 -3.47 -1.75
C HIS A 27 11.45 -2.95 -1.93
N TYR A 28 10.62 -3.12 -0.91
CA TYR A 28 9.32 -2.48 -0.79
C TYR A 28 9.39 -1.49 0.36
N VAL A 29 9.25 -0.21 0.05
CA VAL A 29 9.29 0.87 1.05
C VAL A 29 7.89 1.45 1.17
N TRP A 30 7.16 0.96 2.15
CA TRP A 30 5.81 1.42 2.49
C TRP A 30 5.89 2.65 3.37
N SER A 31 5.06 3.65 3.12
CA SER A 31 5.03 4.88 3.91
C SER A 31 3.60 5.41 4.04
N SER A 32 3.32 6.07 5.16
CA SER A 32 2.12 6.89 5.35
C SER A 32 2.46 8.37 5.62
N ILE A 33 3.65 8.82 5.15
CA ILE A 33 4.03 10.23 5.14
C ILE A 33 3.34 10.88 3.94
N GLY A 34 2.27 11.63 4.20
CA GLY A 34 1.34 12.06 3.16
C GLY A 34 0.38 10.92 2.79
N ALA A 35 0.03 10.79 1.51
CA ALA A 35 -0.79 9.67 1.04
C ALA A 35 -0.04 8.34 1.19
N PRO A 36 -0.70 7.25 1.61
CA PRO A 36 -0.08 5.93 1.66
C PRO A 36 0.52 5.54 0.32
N ALA A 37 1.77 5.09 0.34
CA ALA A 37 2.49 4.75 -0.86
C ALA A 37 3.46 3.59 -0.62
N VAL A 38 3.81 2.91 -1.70
CA VAL A 38 4.91 1.95 -1.75
C VAL A 38 5.85 2.28 -2.89
N LEU A 39 7.13 2.43 -2.56
CA LEU A 39 8.21 2.44 -3.54
C LEU A 39 8.72 1.00 -3.72
N LEU A 40 8.74 0.54 -4.96
CA LEU A 40 9.26 -0.77 -5.35
C LEU A 40 10.60 -0.56 -6.05
N VAL A 41 11.65 -1.25 -5.59
CA VAL A 41 12.98 -1.20 -6.20
C VAL A 41 13.54 -2.60 -6.35
N ALA A 42 14.02 -2.94 -7.55
CA ALA A 42 14.77 -4.16 -7.80
C ALA A 42 16.25 -3.83 -8.00
N THR A 43 17.13 -4.63 -7.41
CA THR A 43 18.58 -4.47 -7.51
C THR A 43 19.27 -5.75 -7.95
N GLN A 44 20.45 -5.62 -8.55
CA GLN A 44 21.36 -6.73 -8.87
C GLN A 44 22.42 -6.96 -7.77
N SER A 45 22.06 -6.68 -6.52
CA SER A 45 22.95 -6.92 -5.38
C SER A 45 22.16 -7.47 -4.20
N PRO A 46 22.55 -8.62 -3.64
CA PRO A 46 21.90 -9.16 -2.44
C PRO A 46 22.23 -8.34 -1.19
N SER A 47 23.24 -7.47 -1.26
CA SER A 47 23.68 -6.61 -0.16
C SER A 47 23.28 -5.15 -0.35
N SER A 48 22.39 -4.83 -1.29
CA SER A 48 21.87 -3.47 -1.41
C SER A 48 21.07 -3.09 -0.17
N ALA A 49 21.18 -1.83 0.24
CA ALA A 49 20.59 -1.33 1.47
C ALA A 49 19.74 -0.08 1.21
N LEU A 50 18.61 0.02 1.92
CA LEU A 50 17.85 1.26 1.97
C LEU A 50 18.57 2.29 2.86
N ARG A 51 18.71 3.51 2.36
CA ARG A 51 19.20 4.65 3.12
C ARG A 51 18.10 5.71 3.19
N VAL A 52 17.96 6.31 4.38
CA VAL A 52 16.96 7.33 4.65
C VAL A 52 17.61 8.50 5.37
N ASN A 53 17.51 9.70 4.78
CA ASN A 53 17.82 10.95 5.43
C ASN A 53 16.53 11.55 6.03
N TRP A 54 16.26 11.25 7.30
CA TRP A 54 15.01 11.61 7.97
C TRP A 54 14.76 13.11 8.08
N SER A 55 15.81 13.92 8.29
CA SER A 55 15.64 15.37 8.36
C SER A 55 15.24 15.96 7.00
N GLN A 56 15.79 15.44 5.91
CA GLN A 56 15.43 15.84 4.56
C GLN A 56 14.04 15.31 4.16
N LEU A 57 13.72 14.05 4.51
CA LEU A 57 12.43 13.42 4.19
C LEU A 57 11.24 14.17 4.80
N LEU A 58 11.43 14.74 6.00
CA LEU A 58 10.40 15.51 6.71
C LEU A 58 10.48 17.03 6.45
N SER A 59 11.36 17.46 5.56
CA SER A 59 11.49 18.86 5.16
C SER A 59 10.51 19.23 4.04
N ALA A 60 10.43 20.52 3.71
CA ALA A 60 9.67 21.00 2.56
C ALA A 60 10.22 20.51 1.19
N SER A 61 11.44 19.96 1.17
CA SER A 61 12.13 19.51 -0.05
C SER A 61 12.68 18.08 0.13
N PRO A 62 11.82 17.05 0.10
CA PRO A 62 12.19 15.66 0.42
C PRO A 62 12.90 14.91 -0.70
N ALA A 63 13.05 15.50 -1.88
CA ALA A 63 13.66 14.85 -3.04
C ALA A 63 15.09 14.36 -2.72
N GLY A 64 15.37 13.09 -2.98
CA GLY A 64 16.67 12.46 -2.69
C GLY A 64 16.87 11.99 -1.24
N ALA A 65 15.87 12.15 -0.36
CA ALA A 65 15.99 11.71 1.04
C ALA A 65 15.95 10.18 1.21
N VAL A 66 15.48 9.45 0.20
CA VAL A 66 15.40 7.97 0.21
C VAL A 66 16.12 7.46 -1.02
N TRP A 67 17.07 6.55 -0.82
CA TRP A 67 17.82 5.94 -1.92
C TRP A 67 18.29 4.51 -1.56
N ILE A 68 18.65 3.76 -2.59
CA ILE A 68 19.30 2.45 -2.44
C ILE A 68 20.81 2.62 -2.64
N ASP A 69 21.57 1.93 -1.79
CA ASP A 69 23.03 1.91 -1.80
C ASP A 69 23.54 0.48 -2.11
N PRO A 70 24.40 0.28 -3.12
CA PRO A 70 24.92 1.29 -4.03
C PRO A 70 23.90 1.63 -5.15
N PRO A 71 23.83 2.89 -5.65
CA PRO A 71 22.78 3.31 -6.60
C PRO A 71 22.84 2.62 -7.97
N ASP A 72 24.04 2.23 -8.41
CA ASP A 72 24.30 1.52 -9.67
C ASP A 72 23.75 0.09 -9.69
N SER A 73 23.41 -0.47 -8.53
CA SER A 73 22.75 -1.78 -8.44
C SER A 73 21.28 -1.75 -8.84
N VAL A 74 20.64 -0.58 -8.88
CA VAL A 74 19.20 -0.44 -9.16
C VAL A 74 18.93 -0.69 -10.64
N VAL A 75 18.10 -1.69 -10.93
CA VAL A 75 17.70 -2.04 -12.30
C VAL A 75 16.26 -1.67 -12.64
N TYR A 76 15.42 -1.50 -11.62
CA TYR A 76 14.04 -1.09 -11.79
C TYR A 76 13.56 -0.35 -10.55
N SER A 77 12.81 0.72 -10.74
CA SER A 77 12.09 1.40 -9.68
C SER A 77 10.76 1.96 -10.16
N THR A 78 9.76 1.92 -9.30
CA THR A 78 8.43 2.48 -9.52
C THR A 78 7.78 2.77 -8.18
N ALA A 79 6.66 3.47 -8.16
CA ALA A 79 5.88 3.68 -6.97
C ALA A 79 4.39 3.48 -7.25
N VAL A 80 3.67 3.06 -6.21
CA VAL A 80 2.22 3.02 -6.18
C VAL A 80 1.77 3.93 -5.05
N VAL A 81 0.80 4.81 -5.32
CA VAL A 81 0.25 5.77 -4.37
C VAL A 81 -1.25 5.60 -4.28
N PHE A 82 -1.78 5.54 -3.06
CA PHE A 82 -3.20 5.47 -2.78
C PHE A 82 -3.68 6.87 -2.40
N THR A 83 -4.31 7.56 -3.34
CA THR A 83 -4.55 9.00 -3.25
C THR A 83 -5.88 9.34 -2.61
N LYS A 84 -6.96 8.67 -3.03
CA LYS A 84 -8.32 9.04 -2.63
C LYS A 84 -9.21 7.83 -2.38
N LEU A 85 -10.11 7.96 -1.41
CA LEU A 85 -11.25 7.08 -1.25
C LEU A 85 -12.51 7.80 -1.76
N PHE A 86 -13.10 7.27 -2.82
CA PHE A 86 -14.36 7.72 -3.36
C PHE A 86 -15.52 6.95 -2.74
N GLU A 87 -16.62 7.65 -2.54
CA GLU A 87 -17.92 7.05 -2.22
C GLU A 87 -18.95 7.55 -3.23
N PHE A 88 -19.79 6.65 -3.71
CA PHE A 88 -20.90 7.01 -4.57
C PHE A 88 -22.12 6.15 -4.29
N SER A 89 -23.31 6.70 -4.54
CA SER A 89 -24.58 5.95 -4.50
C SER A 89 -25.18 5.84 -5.89
N GLU A 90 -25.83 4.72 -6.18
CA GLU A 90 -26.64 4.54 -7.39
C GLU A 90 -28.06 5.09 -7.11
N ALA A 91 -28.27 6.37 -7.42
CA ALA A 91 -29.57 7.02 -7.21
C ALA A 91 -30.60 6.54 -8.26
N LYS A 92 -30.14 6.24 -9.48
CA LYS A 92 -30.90 5.65 -10.60
C LYS A 92 -29.97 4.76 -11.45
N PRO A 93 -30.48 3.84 -12.28
CA PRO A 93 -29.65 2.90 -13.05
C PRO A 93 -28.56 3.52 -13.94
N LEU A 94 -28.69 4.81 -14.30
CA LEU A 94 -27.71 5.54 -15.12
C LEU A 94 -27.03 6.72 -14.40
N GLU A 95 -27.33 6.96 -13.12
CA GLU A 95 -26.86 8.16 -12.42
C GLU A 95 -26.09 7.77 -11.16
N LYS A 96 -24.77 8.00 -11.20
CA LYS A 96 -23.87 7.85 -10.05
C LYS A 96 -23.72 9.20 -9.38
N LEU A 97 -24.17 9.29 -8.14
CA LEU A 97 -23.95 10.47 -7.31
C LEU A 97 -22.68 10.24 -6.50
N PHE A 98 -21.62 10.99 -6.80
CA PHE A 98 -20.37 10.97 -6.04
C PHE A 98 -20.45 11.94 -4.86
N TYR A 99 -20.12 11.43 -3.68
CA TYR A 99 -19.89 12.25 -2.51
C TYR A 99 -18.48 12.87 -2.56
N PRO A 100 -18.20 13.92 -1.76
CA PRO A 100 -16.84 14.45 -1.64
C PRO A 100 -15.85 13.31 -1.30
N SER A 101 -14.76 13.21 -2.05
CA SER A 101 -13.74 12.17 -1.81
C SER A 101 -13.00 12.42 -0.50
N TYR A 102 -12.53 11.36 0.13
CA TYR A 102 -11.57 11.46 1.22
C TYR A 102 -10.15 11.51 0.63
N ASP A 103 -9.39 12.56 0.93
CA ASP A 103 -7.98 12.66 0.57
C ASP A 103 -7.15 11.86 1.58
N LEU A 104 -6.45 10.82 1.13
CA LEU A 104 -5.68 9.95 2.02
C LEU A 104 -4.40 10.60 2.53
N ALA A 105 -3.96 11.72 1.93
CA ALA A 105 -2.89 12.54 2.48
C ALA A 105 -3.33 13.32 3.74
N GLU A 106 -4.63 13.51 3.94
CA GLU A 106 -5.21 14.19 5.10
C GLU A 106 -5.62 13.21 6.21
N PHE A 107 -5.20 11.94 6.12
CA PHE A 107 -5.45 10.93 7.14
C PHE A 107 -4.38 10.99 8.24
N SER A 108 -4.81 10.73 9.47
CA SER A 108 -3.93 10.37 10.57
C SER A 108 -3.79 8.85 10.59
N TRP A 109 -2.54 8.38 10.65
CA TRP A 109 -2.20 6.96 10.62
C TRP A 109 -1.61 6.53 11.95
N ASP A 110 -2.15 5.45 12.52
CA ASP A 110 -1.65 4.82 13.73
C ASP A 110 -0.20 4.35 13.51
N SER A 111 0.58 4.28 14.59
CA SER A 111 1.96 3.78 14.51
C SER A 111 1.98 2.29 14.19
N LEU A 112 2.82 1.90 13.22
CA LEU A 112 3.08 0.49 12.88
C LEU A 112 3.72 -0.32 14.02
N ASN A 113 4.20 0.33 15.08
CA ASN A 113 4.95 -0.34 16.13
C ASN A 113 4.15 -1.47 16.82
N HIS A 114 2.82 -1.35 16.84
CA HIS A 114 1.93 -2.34 17.45
C HIS A 114 1.36 -3.36 16.46
N THR A 115 1.43 -3.09 15.15
CA THR A 115 0.85 -3.95 14.11
C THR A 115 1.91 -4.74 13.33
N LEU A 116 3.18 -4.36 13.41
CA LEU A 116 4.28 -5.07 12.78
C LEU A 116 4.53 -6.43 13.45
N ASN A 117 4.28 -7.50 12.71
CA ASN A 117 4.63 -8.86 13.08
C ASN A 117 5.77 -9.37 12.20
N ARG A 118 6.99 -9.44 12.76
CA ARG A 118 8.19 -9.89 12.04
C ARG A 118 8.19 -11.38 11.76
N THR A 119 7.49 -12.18 12.56
CA THR A 119 7.41 -13.63 12.38
C THR A 119 6.40 -14.00 11.30
N ALA A 120 5.25 -13.33 11.29
CA ALA A 120 4.24 -13.52 10.25
C ALA A 120 4.52 -12.70 8.98
N LEU A 121 5.52 -11.82 9.01
CA LEU A 121 5.85 -10.88 7.93
C LEU A 121 4.65 -10.03 7.53
N THR A 122 3.94 -9.49 8.53
CA THR A 122 2.77 -8.63 8.32
C THR A 122 2.92 -7.27 9.00
N ALA A 123 2.25 -6.27 8.46
CA ALA A 123 2.09 -4.96 9.07
C ALA A 123 0.75 -4.34 8.67
N GLU A 124 0.16 -3.49 9.51
CA GLU A 124 -1.12 -2.84 9.25
C GLU A 124 -1.02 -1.33 9.48
N LEU A 125 -1.20 -0.56 8.42
CA LEU A 125 -1.37 0.89 8.47
C LEU A 125 -2.87 1.17 8.64
N ARG A 126 -3.27 1.50 9.85
CA ARG A 126 -4.65 1.89 10.18
C ARG A 126 -4.76 3.40 10.24
N GLY A 127 -5.78 3.98 9.62
CA GLY A 127 -5.94 5.42 9.56
C GLY A 127 -7.39 5.88 9.56
N VAL A 128 -7.55 7.14 9.95
CA VAL A 128 -8.82 7.89 9.97
C VAL A 128 -8.59 9.30 9.42
N PRO A 129 -9.60 9.96 8.84
CA PRO A 129 -9.49 11.36 8.44
C PRO A 129 -9.05 12.22 9.64
N ALA A 130 -8.10 13.13 9.45
CA ALA A 130 -7.70 14.07 10.51
C ALA A 130 -8.85 15.00 10.92
N THR A 131 -9.78 15.25 9.99
CA THR A 131 -11.05 15.95 10.25
C THR A 131 -12.21 15.13 9.68
N ASP A 132 -13.20 14.84 10.53
CA ASP A 132 -14.39 14.06 10.14
C ASP A 132 -15.68 14.78 10.59
N PRO A 133 -16.05 15.90 9.94
CA PRO A 133 -17.22 16.69 10.36
C PRO A 133 -18.55 15.92 10.22
N GLY A 134 -18.59 14.90 9.35
CA GLY A 134 -19.77 14.06 9.16
C GLY A 134 -19.86 12.89 10.14
N GLY A 135 -18.81 12.62 10.92
CA GLY A 135 -18.74 11.51 11.85
C GLY A 135 -18.73 10.12 11.17
N SER A 136 -18.48 10.03 9.86
CA SER A 136 -18.50 8.76 9.12
C SER A 136 -17.46 7.77 9.64
N PHE A 137 -16.34 8.25 10.14
CA PHE A 137 -15.22 7.46 10.67
C PHE A 137 -15.22 7.39 12.21
N SER A 138 -16.25 7.87 12.91
CA SER A 138 -16.27 7.90 14.38
C SER A 138 -16.02 6.53 15.03
N ASN A 139 -16.52 5.45 14.41
CA ASN A 139 -16.26 4.05 14.81
C ASN A 139 -15.63 3.24 13.68
N GLY A 140 -15.06 3.92 12.69
CA GLY A 140 -14.55 3.29 11.47
C GLY A 140 -13.06 3.52 11.25
N SER A 141 -12.46 2.72 10.38
CA SER A 141 -11.08 2.87 9.94
C SER A 141 -10.91 2.48 8.49
N LEU A 142 -9.85 3.04 7.93
CA LEU A 142 -9.24 2.56 6.71
C LEU A 142 -7.91 1.88 7.03
N GLU A 143 -7.72 0.66 6.54
CA GLU A 143 -6.55 -0.17 6.84
C GLU A 143 -5.89 -0.67 5.56
N PHE A 144 -4.57 -0.50 5.49
CA PHE A 144 -3.70 -1.13 4.51
C PHE A 144 -2.89 -2.22 5.22
N ARG A 145 -3.22 -3.49 4.97
CA ARG A 145 -2.52 -4.65 5.53
C ARG A 145 -1.54 -5.19 4.50
N VAL A 146 -0.27 -5.23 4.88
CA VAL A 146 0.83 -5.67 4.02
C VAL A 146 1.32 -7.02 4.53
N THR A 147 1.46 -7.97 3.62
CA THR A 147 2.05 -9.29 3.89
C THR A 147 3.19 -9.54 2.90
N ALA A 148 4.35 -9.93 3.41
CA ALA A 148 5.46 -10.41 2.57
C ALA A 148 5.62 -11.93 2.72
N TYR A 149 6.26 -12.55 1.73
CA TYR A 149 6.40 -14.00 1.67
C TYR A 149 7.86 -14.40 1.49
N GLU A 150 8.27 -15.52 2.10
CA GLU A 150 9.62 -16.07 1.96
C GLU A 150 9.72 -17.16 0.87
N ALA A 151 8.57 -17.67 0.41
CA ALA A 151 8.49 -18.77 -0.52
C ALA A 151 7.22 -18.70 -1.38
N GLY A 152 7.14 -19.57 -2.38
CA GLY A 152 5.93 -19.76 -3.18
C GLY A 152 4.82 -20.47 -2.41
N GLY A 153 3.58 -20.00 -2.58
CA GLY A 153 2.43 -20.55 -1.88
C GLY A 153 1.13 -19.84 -2.23
N ARG A 154 0.12 -20.05 -1.39
CA ARG A 154 -1.18 -19.36 -1.47
C ARG A 154 -1.50 -18.74 -0.13
N ALA A 155 -2.10 -17.55 -0.17
CA ALA A 155 -2.56 -16.90 1.05
C ALA A 155 -3.56 -17.83 1.78
N GLY A 156 -3.45 -17.92 3.11
CA GLY A 156 -4.35 -18.76 3.91
C GLY A 156 -5.75 -18.17 4.04
N CYS A 157 -5.88 -16.85 3.89
CA CYS A 157 -7.16 -16.15 3.85
C CYS A 157 -7.72 -16.13 2.43
N LEU A 158 -9.06 -16.17 2.33
CA LEU A 158 -9.71 -15.84 1.09
C LEU A 158 -9.31 -14.42 0.67
N PRO A 159 -8.99 -14.20 -0.61
CA PRO A 159 -9.40 -15.10 -1.69
C PRO A 159 -8.31 -16.10 -2.13
N SER A 160 -7.27 -16.32 -1.32
CA SER A 160 -6.19 -17.33 -1.50
C SER A 160 -5.26 -17.06 -2.68
N LEU A 161 -4.91 -15.79 -2.87
CA LEU A 161 -4.00 -15.35 -3.93
C LEU A 161 -2.69 -16.14 -3.93
N LEU A 162 -2.28 -16.55 -5.14
CA LEU A 162 -0.97 -17.17 -5.37
C LEU A 162 0.11 -16.11 -5.15
N HIS A 163 1.15 -16.50 -4.42
CA HIS A 163 2.28 -15.62 -4.12
C HIS A 163 3.62 -16.36 -4.31
N THR A 164 4.68 -15.58 -4.47
CA THR A 164 6.08 -16.02 -4.47
C THR A 164 6.88 -15.21 -3.45
N ALA A 165 8.14 -15.59 -3.22
CA ALA A 165 9.09 -14.80 -2.45
C ALA A 165 9.33 -13.39 -3.05
N ASP A 166 8.95 -13.20 -4.32
CA ASP A 166 9.14 -11.96 -5.08
C ASP A 166 7.90 -11.05 -5.03
N SER A 167 6.91 -11.40 -4.19
CA SER A 167 5.64 -10.71 -4.12
C SER A 167 5.32 -10.22 -2.71
N SER A 168 4.58 -9.12 -2.64
CA SER A 168 3.90 -8.67 -1.44
C SER A 168 2.42 -8.59 -1.72
N GLN A 169 1.61 -9.01 -0.74
CA GLN A 169 0.16 -8.86 -0.79
C GLN A 169 -0.25 -7.60 -0.04
N LEU A 170 -1.18 -6.87 -0.63
CA LEU A 170 -1.84 -5.74 0.00
C LEU A 170 -3.33 -6.04 0.13
N GLU A 171 -3.86 -5.90 1.34
CA GLU A 171 -5.29 -5.92 1.59
C GLU A 171 -5.74 -4.51 1.99
N PHE A 172 -6.85 -4.08 1.40
CA PHE A 172 -7.51 -2.83 1.70
C PHE A 172 -8.80 -3.14 2.47
N VAL A 173 -8.89 -2.63 3.71
CA VAL A 173 -10.02 -2.91 4.58
C VAL A 173 -10.65 -1.59 5.02
N LEU A 174 -11.94 -1.43 4.69
CA LEU A 174 -12.77 -0.33 5.18
C LEU A 174 -13.74 -0.93 6.21
N ALA A 175 -13.50 -0.67 7.48
CA ALA A 175 -14.24 -1.29 8.59
C ALA A 175 -15.01 -0.23 9.37
N GLY A 176 -16.28 -0.50 9.71
CA GLY A 176 -17.06 0.36 10.61
C GLY A 176 -17.39 1.77 10.10
N VAL A 177 -17.05 2.10 8.85
CA VAL A 177 -17.33 3.42 8.26
C VAL A 177 -18.81 3.55 7.94
N ALA A 178 -19.46 4.59 8.47
CA ALA A 178 -20.85 4.88 8.20
C ALA A 178 -21.00 5.53 6.81
N PRO A 179 -21.73 4.90 5.87
CA PRO A 179 -21.93 5.46 4.54
C PRO A 179 -22.76 6.74 4.59
N ARG A 180 -22.45 7.70 3.71
CA ARG A 180 -23.18 8.96 3.56
C ARG A 180 -24.49 8.82 2.79
N GLY A 181 -24.69 7.67 2.13
CA GLY A 181 -25.83 7.37 1.29
C GLY A 181 -26.43 6.00 1.50
N ASN A 182 -27.67 5.84 1.06
CA ASN A 182 -28.26 4.52 0.89
C ASN A 182 -27.56 3.82 -0.28
N ARG A 183 -27.15 2.56 -0.08
CA ARG A 183 -26.46 1.74 -1.09
C ARG A 183 -25.16 2.38 -1.60
N SER A 184 -24.42 3.02 -0.70
CA SER A 184 -23.08 3.53 -1.01
C SER A 184 -22.15 2.41 -1.45
N ARG A 185 -21.31 2.72 -2.44
CA ARG A 185 -20.19 1.93 -2.91
C ARG A 185 -18.91 2.75 -2.74
N PHE A 186 -17.83 2.06 -2.41
CA PHE A 186 -16.52 2.67 -2.19
C PHE A 186 -15.53 2.23 -3.26
N VAL A 187 -14.65 3.16 -3.66
CA VAL A 187 -13.59 2.91 -4.65
C VAL A 187 -12.32 3.57 -4.18
N LEU A 188 -11.22 2.83 -4.23
CA LEU A 188 -9.89 3.36 -3.96
C LEU A 188 -9.22 3.80 -5.26
N GLU A 189 -8.70 5.02 -5.27
CA GLU A 189 -7.86 5.52 -6.34
C GLU A 189 -6.42 5.06 -6.15
N VAL A 190 -5.85 4.47 -7.20
CA VAL A 190 -4.48 3.97 -7.23
C VAL A 190 -3.74 4.64 -8.38
N ALA A 191 -2.66 5.35 -8.07
CA ALA A 191 -1.78 5.97 -9.05
C ALA A 191 -0.44 5.22 -9.10
N THR A 192 0.08 4.96 -10.30
CA THR A 192 1.40 4.36 -10.50
C THR A 192 2.35 5.39 -11.09
N VAL A 193 3.61 5.38 -10.64
CA VAL A 193 4.67 6.21 -11.22
C VAL A 193 5.37 5.41 -12.30
N GLU A 194 5.27 5.87 -13.53
CA GLU A 194 5.81 5.20 -14.71
C GLU A 194 6.74 6.11 -15.50
N GLU A 195 7.65 5.49 -16.24
CA GLU A 195 8.49 6.21 -17.20
C GLU A 195 7.62 6.79 -18.32
N ALA A 196 7.99 7.99 -18.79
CA ALA A 196 7.25 8.66 -19.85
C ALA A 196 7.19 7.79 -21.12
N GLY A 197 5.98 7.50 -21.60
CA GLY A 197 5.75 6.66 -22.78
C GLY A 197 5.60 5.16 -22.49
N ALA A 198 5.66 4.72 -21.24
CA ALA A 198 5.28 3.37 -20.86
C ALA A 198 3.80 3.11 -21.19
N VAL A 199 3.52 2.04 -21.95
CA VAL A 199 2.15 1.58 -22.21
C VAL A 199 1.87 0.38 -21.34
N ARG A 200 1.10 0.59 -20.26
CA ARG A 200 0.57 -0.51 -19.46
C ARG A 200 -0.86 -0.83 -19.86
N ARG A 201 -1.17 -2.12 -19.84
CA ARG A 201 -2.51 -2.63 -20.06
C ARG A 201 -2.84 -3.57 -18.92
N LEU A 202 -3.96 -3.33 -18.25
CA LEU A 202 -4.52 -4.27 -17.31
C LEU A 202 -4.82 -5.57 -18.06
N ARG A 203 -4.19 -6.66 -17.63
CA ARG A 203 -4.44 -8.02 -18.13
C ARG A 203 -5.16 -8.78 -17.03
N SER A 204 -6.43 -9.08 -17.26
CA SER A 204 -7.17 -10.05 -16.44
C SER A 204 -6.56 -11.43 -16.64
N GLN A 205 -6.29 -12.13 -15.54
CA GLN A 205 -5.81 -13.51 -15.54
C GLN A 205 -6.87 -14.39 -14.89
N ARG A 206 -7.20 -15.50 -15.56
CA ARG A 206 -8.17 -16.50 -15.12
C ARG A 206 -7.41 -17.75 -14.70
N SER A 207 -7.62 -18.22 -13.47
CA SER A 207 -6.94 -19.41 -12.92
C SER A 207 -7.95 -20.40 -12.36
N ILE A 208 -7.71 -21.72 -12.56
CA ILE A 208 -8.61 -22.88 -12.30
C ILE A 208 -9.45 -22.84 -11.00
N ASP A 209 -9.02 -22.13 -9.96
CA ASP A 209 -9.83 -21.90 -8.75
C ASP A 209 -11.04 -20.96 -8.98
N ASP A 210 -11.13 -20.38 -10.17
CA ASP A 210 -12.24 -19.58 -10.70
C ASP A 210 -13.50 -20.41 -11.00
N GLU A 211 -13.38 -21.74 -11.08
CA GLU A 211 -14.48 -22.66 -11.38
C GLU A 211 -15.44 -22.84 -10.18
N TYR A 212 -15.00 -22.52 -8.95
CA TYR A 212 -15.80 -22.71 -7.72
C TYR A 212 -16.12 -21.43 -6.93
N THR A 213 -15.61 -20.26 -7.34
CA THR A 213 -15.94 -18.94 -6.75
C THR A 213 -16.08 -17.86 -7.84
N PRO A 214 -17.10 -17.97 -8.72
CA PRO A 214 -17.31 -16.96 -9.76
C PRO A 214 -17.70 -15.63 -9.10
N THR A 215 -17.10 -14.52 -9.56
CA THR A 215 -17.19 -13.11 -9.09
C THR A 215 -16.17 -12.61 -8.04
N ILE A 216 -15.36 -13.48 -7.43
CA ILE A 216 -14.34 -13.04 -6.46
C ILE A 216 -13.03 -12.61 -7.16
N PHE A 217 -12.81 -13.06 -8.41
CA PHE A 217 -11.58 -12.79 -9.16
C PHE A 217 -11.85 -12.62 -10.66
N GLU A 218 -12.02 -11.37 -11.09
CA GLU A 218 -11.88 -10.96 -12.50
C GLU A 218 -10.51 -10.30 -12.73
#